data_AF-A0A069F1N8-F1
#
_entry.id   AF-A0A069F1N8-F1
#
_cell.length_a   1.000
_cell.length_b   1.000
_cell.length_c   1.000
_cell.angle_alpha   90.00
_cell.angle_beta   90.00
_cell.angle_gamma   90.00
#
_symmetry.space_group_name_H-M   'P 1'
#
loop_
_entity.id
_entity.type
_entity.pdbx_description
1 polymer ?
#
loop_
_entity_poly.entity_id
_entity_poly.type
_entity_poly.pdbx_seq_one_letter_code
_entity_poly.pdbx_strand_id
1 'polypeptide(L)'
;MHHFEIGNDIESHSFTIVEADRETLTIALFGHEERVRVTDYVNFVRTMTDAYHRLDGTAELVRVDGNALLTLTFSRGRVAVRLVRDTSVRTFQTDQSYVTAALAQIGIVE
;
A
#
# COMPACT_ATOMS: atom_id res chain seq x y z
N MET A 1 12.23 10.84 4.44
CA MET A 1 12.05 9.70 3.52
C MET A 1 11.05 8.78 4.17
N HIS A 2 9.90 8.56 3.53
CA HIS A 2 8.82 7.75 4.07
C HIS A 2 8.80 6.42 3.32
N HIS A 3 8.78 5.30 4.04
CA HIS A 3 8.96 3.98 3.46
C HIS A 3 8.14 2.96 4.25
N PHE A 4 7.46 2.05 3.56
CA PHE A 4 6.81 0.90 4.17
C PHE A 4 6.98 -0.36 3.34
N GLU A 5 6.88 -1.52 3.99
CA GLU A 5 7.04 -2.82 3.32
C GLU A 5 5.80 -3.68 3.48
N ILE A 6 5.45 -4.42 2.44
CA ILE A 6 4.40 -5.43 2.49
C ILE A 6 4.95 -6.73 1.91
N GLY A 7 4.90 -7.78 2.72
CA GLY A 7 5.46 -9.07 2.36
C GLY A 7 4.93 -10.20 3.23
N ASN A 8 5.45 -11.39 2.97
CA ASN A 8 5.31 -12.61 3.77
C ASN A 8 6.71 -13.27 3.87
N ASP A 9 6.78 -14.53 4.31
CA ASP A 9 8.05 -15.25 4.44
C ASP A 9 8.75 -15.58 3.11
N ILE A 10 8.07 -15.41 1.97
CA ILE A 10 8.56 -15.78 0.64
C ILE A 10 9.00 -14.54 -0.15
N GLU A 11 8.23 -13.45 -0.06
CA GLU A 11 8.49 -12.22 -0.80
C GLU A 11 8.16 -10.98 0.04
N SER A 12 8.91 -9.90 -0.17
CA SER A 12 8.65 -8.59 0.42
C SER A 12 8.81 -7.50 -0.62
N HIS A 13 7.93 -6.51 -0.57
CA HIS A 13 7.87 -5.40 -1.51
C HIS A 13 7.94 -4.07 -0.77
N SER A 14 9.00 -3.32 -1.05
CA SER A 14 9.28 -2.03 -0.46
C SER A 14 8.62 -0.89 -1.26
N PHE A 15 7.92 -0.01 -0.56
CA PHE A 15 7.33 1.21 -1.09
C PHE A 15 8.03 2.39 -0.47
N THR A 16 8.58 3.28 -1.29
CA THR A 16 9.37 4.41 -0.79
C THR A 16 8.93 5.69 -1.47
N ILE A 17 8.47 6.68 -0.70
CA ILE A 17 8.24 8.03 -1.22
C ILE A 17 9.59 8.68 -1.45
N VAL A 18 9.96 8.83 -2.72
CA VAL A 18 11.24 9.41 -3.16
C VAL A 18 11.13 10.90 -3.45
N GLU A 19 9.95 11.35 -3.89
CA GLU A 19 9.64 12.77 -4.11
C GLU A 19 8.22 13.06 -3.63
N ALA A 20 8.00 14.28 -3.17
CA ALA A 20 6.69 14.77 -2.77
C ALA A 20 6.56 16.24 -3.14
N ASP A 21 5.46 16.60 -3.77
CA ASP A 21 5.01 17.98 -3.92
C ASP A 21 3.66 18.17 -3.21
N ARG A 22 2.99 19.31 -3.46
CA ARG A 22 1.73 19.66 -2.78
C ARG A 22 0.56 18.76 -3.18
N GLU A 23 0.59 18.19 -4.39
CA GLU A 23 -0.53 17.48 -5.00
C GLU A 23 -0.19 16.01 -5.29
N THR A 24 1.08 15.68 -5.52
CA THR A 24 1.53 14.36 -5.94
C THR A 24 2.69 13.82 -5.11
N LEU A 25 2.78 12.49 -5.05
CA LEU A 25 3.87 11.73 -4.48
C LEU A 25 4.44 10.82 -5.55
N THR A 26 5.77 10.73 -5.61
CA THR A 26 6.48 9.72 -6.40
C THR A 26 6.88 8.58 -5.48
N ILE A 27 6.33 7.39 -5.73
CA ILE A 27 6.59 6.17 -4.97
C ILE A 27 7.50 5.26 -5.80
N ALA A 28 8.70 5.00 -5.28
CA ALA A 28 9.56 3.96 -5.79
C ALA A 28 9.08 2.59 -5.31
N LEU A 29 8.86 1.68 -6.27
CA LEU A 29 8.45 0.30 -6.08
C LEU A 29 9.06 -0.56 -7.20
N PHE A 30 9.69 -1.69 -6.89
CA PHE A 30 10.34 -2.57 -7.88
C PHE A 30 11.39 -1.90 -8.78
N GLY A 31 12.07 -0.86 -8.30
CA GLY A 31 13.02 -0.09 -9.12
C GLY A 31 12.34 0.79 -10.19
N HIS A 32 11.03 1.02 -10.06
CA HIS A 32 10.26 1.95 -10.87
C HIS A 32 9.62 3.03 -10.00
N GLU A 33 9.31 4.17 -10.62
CA GLU A 33 8.69 5.31 -9.96
C GLU A 33 7.26 5.48 -10.44
N GLU A 34 6.34 5.49 -9.49
CA GLU A 34 4.90 5.56 -9.71
C GLU A 34 4.37 6.85 -9.11
N ARG A 35 3.52 7.57 -9.86
CA ARG A 35 2.92 8.83 -9.40
C ARG A 35 1.52 8.60 -8.85
N VAL A 36 1.28 9.06 -7.63
CA VAL A 36 -0.02 9.04 -6.95
C VAL A 36 -0.38 10.44 -6.47
N ARG A 37 -1.66 10.74 -6.27
CA ARG A 37 -2.05 12.01 -5.60
C ARG A 37 -1.85 11.87 -4.10
N VAL A 38 -1.48 12.97 -3.44
CA VAL A 38 -1.38 13.04 -1.98
C VAL A 38 -2.71 12.65 -1.32
N THR A 39 -3.84 13.08 -1.88
CA THR A 39 -5.18 12.74 -1.37
C THR A 39 -5.48 11.24 -1.45
N ASP A 40 -5.09 10.60 -2.56
CA ASP A 40 -5.34 9.17 -2.79
C ASP A 40 -4.47 8.34 -1.83
N TYR A 41 -3.22 8.78 -1.60
CA TYR A 41 -2.34 8.18 -0.61
C TYR A 41 -2.88 8.30 0.82
N VAL A 42 -3.31 9.49 1.24
CA VAL A 42 -3.88 9.69 2.59
C VAL A 42 -5.15 8.87 2.79
N ASN A 43 -6.02 8.80 1.77
CA ASN A 43 -7.23 7.98 1.83
C ASN A 43 -6.91 6.48 1.89
N PHE A 44 -5.92 6.02 1.14
CA PHE A 44 -5.42 4.65 1.21
C PHE A 44 -4.95 4.31 2.62
N VAL A 45 -4.11 5.15 3.23
CA VAL A 45 -3.58 4.96 4.59
C VAL A 45 -4.69 4.86 5.63
N ARG A 46 -5.67 5.77 5.57
CA ARG A 46 -6.83 5.74 6.47
C ARG A 46 -7.63 4.46 6.31
N THR A 47 -7.95 4.10 5.06
CA THR A 47 -8.74 2.90 4.75
C THR A 47 -7.99 1.62 5.17
N MET A 48 -6.67 1.58 5.00
CA MET A 48 -5.83 0.48 5.45
C MET A 48 -5.83 0.35 6.97
N THR A 49 -5.72 1.48 7.68
CA THR A 49 -5.77 1.51 9.15
C THR A 49 -7.13 1.01 9.65
N ASP A 50 -8.22 1.47 9.06
CA ASP A 50 -9.58 1.03 9.40
C ASP A 50 -9.82 -0.46 9.08
N ALA A 51 -9.33 -0.94 7.94
CA ALA A 51 -9.47 -2.33 7.53
C ALA A 51 -8.65 -3.27 8.42
N TYR A 52 -7.45 -2.83 8.81
CA TYR A 52 -6.63 -3.54 9.79
C TYR A 52 -7.35 -3.66 11.14
N HIS A 53 -7.86 -2.56 11.70
CA HIS A 53 -8.56 -2.62 13.00
C HIS A 53 -9.83 -3.47 12.97
N ARG A 54 -10.55 -3.46 11.83
CA ARG A 54 -11.77 -4.28 11.67
C ARG A 54 -11.49 -5.74 11.31
N LEU A 55 -10.25 -6.09 10.98
CA LEU A 55 -9.85 -7.39 10.41
C LEU A 55 -10.58 -7.72 9.09
N ASP A 56 -11.12 -6.70 8.42
CA ASP A 56 -11.97 -6.81 7.24
C ASP A 56 -12.03 -5.47 6.49
N GLY A 57 -12.11 -5.54 5.16
CA GLY A 57 -12.21 -4.36 4.29
C GLY A 57 -11.15 -4.36 3.18
N THR A 58 -11.18 -3.33 2.34
CA THR A 58 -10.24 -3.18 1.23
C THR A 58 -9.68 -1.76 1.19
N ALA A 59 -8.35 -1.66 1.16
CA ALA A 59 -7.63 -0.42 0.95
C ALA A 59 -6.95 -0.45 -0.41
N GLU A 60 -7.18 0.58 -1.22
CA GLU A 60 -6.63 0.68 -2.56
C GLU A 60 -5.87 1.99 -2.73
N LEU A 61 -4.66 1.89 -3.24
CA LEU A 61 -3.85 3.01 -3.70
C LEU A 61 -3.90 3.05 -5.21
N VAL A 62 -4.28 4.22 -5.75
CA VAL A 62 -4.41 4.46 -7.20
C VAL A 62 -3.36 5.44 -7.70
N ARG A 63 -2.94 5.26 -8.95
CA ARG A 63 -2.10 6.19 -9.69
C ARG A 63 -2.88 7.44 -10.08
N VAL A 64 -2.16 8.47 -10.50
CA VAL A 64 -2.75 9.72 -11.03
C VAL A 64 -3.70 9.50 -12.23
N ASP A 65 -3.49 8.44 -13.01
CA ASP A 65 -4.32 8.04 -14.15
C ASP A 65 -5.59 7.27 -13.75
N GLY A 66 -5.78 6.99 -12.45
CA GLY A 66 -6.93 6.26 -11.90
C GLY A 66 -6.75 4.74 -11.86
N ASN A 67 -5.65 4.19 -12.36
CA ASN A 67 -5.39 2.76 -12.30
C ASN A 67 -4.88 2.34 -10.91
N ALA A 68 -5.39 1.22 -10.39
CA ALA A 68 -4.91 0.65 -9.14
C ALA A 68 -3.40 0.36 -9.21
N LEU A 69 -2.66 0.76 -8.18
CA LEU A 69 -1.25 0.45 -7.96
C LEU A 69 -1.11 -0.70 -6.97
N LEU A 70 -1.79 -0.59 -5.83
CA LEU A 70 -1.78 -1.55 -4.74
C LEU A 70 -3.20 -1.71 -4.19
N THR A 71 -3.65 -2.95 -4.05
CA THR A 71 -4.88 -3.29 -3.35
C THR A 71 -4.57 -4.25 -2.20
N LEU A 72 -5.05 -3.94 -1.00
CA LEU A 72 -4.98 -4.77 0.20
C LEU A 72 -6.39 -5.15 0.61
N THR A 73 -6.72 -6.44 0.57
CA THR A 73 -8.02 -6.96 1.03
C THR A 73 -7.83 -7.76 2.31
N PHE A 74 -8.34 -7.22 3.41
CA PHE A 74 -8.32 -7.84 4.73
C PHE A 74 -9.51 -8.79 4.86
N SER A 75 -9.27 -9.99 5.38
CA SER A 75 -10.32 -10.97 5.67
C SER A 75 -9.89 -11.90 6.80
N ARG A 76 -10.48 -11.72 8.00
CA ARG A 76 -10.30 -12.60 9.16
C ARG A 76 -8.83 -12.89 9.51
N GLY A 77 -8.00 -11.84 9.53
CA GLY A 77 -6.57 -11.93 9.88
C GLY A 77 -5.62 -12.26 8.72
N ARG A 78 -6.15 -12.52 7.52
CA ARG A 78 -5.37 -12.64 6.28
C ARG A 78 -5.51 -11.39 5.43
N VAL A 79 -4.48 -11.07 4.68
CA VAL A 79 -4.45 -9.94 3.76
C VAL A 79 -4.06 -10.44 2.38
N ALA A 80 -4.97 -10.33 1.42
CA ALA A 80 -4.64 -10.53 0.02
C ALA A 80 -4.04 -9.23 -0.53
N VAL A 81 -2.85 -9.35 -1.13
CA VAL A 81 -2.11 -8.23 -1.70
C VAL A 81 -2.16 -8.37 -3.21
N ARG A 82 -2.52 -7.29 -3.91
CA ARG A 82 -2.44 -7.19 -5.35
C ARG A 82 -1.65 -5.96 -5.74
N LEU A 83 -0.58 -6.19 -6.49
CA LEU A 83 0.27 -5.15 -7.07
C LEU A 83 0.04 -5.17 -8.57
N VAL A 84 -0.35 -4.03 -9.11
CA VAL A 84 -0.53 -3.86 -10.55
C VAL A 84 0.56 -2.91 -11.02
N ARG A 85 1.26 -3.28 -12.08
CA ARG A 85 2.31 -2.51 -12.71
C ARG A 85 2.22 -2.67 -14.21
N ASP A 86 1.97 -1.58 -14.95
CA ASP A 86 1.78 -1.63 -16.40
C ASP A 86 0.76 -2.74 -16.77
N THR A 87 1.22 -3.80 -17.44
CA THR A 87 0.44 -5.00 -17.79
C THR A 87 0.68 -6.20 -16.85
N SER A 88 1.62 -6.07 -15.91
CA SER A 88 1.97 -7.10 -14.94
C SER A 88 1.11 -7.00 -13.67
N VAL A 89 0.61 -8.14 -13.21
CA VAL A 89 -0.11 -8.24 -11.93
C VAL A 89 0.61 -9.25 -11.07
N ARG A 90 0.97 -8.86 -9.85
CA ARG A 90 1.46 -9.76 -8.81
C ARG A 90 0.44 -9.85 -7.70
N THR A 91 0.17 -11.06 -7.23
CA THR A 91 -0.74 -11.31 -6.13
C THR A 91 -0.13 -12.30 -5.16
N PHE A 92 -0.24 -12.01 -3.87
CA PHE A 92 0.16 -12.93 -2.82
C PHE A 92 -0.72 -12.74 -1.59
N GLN A 93 -0.61 -13.65 -0.65
CA GLN A 93 -1.27 -13.54 0.64
C GLN A 93 -0.24 -13.32 1.73
N THR A 94 -0.58 -12.48 2.69
CA THR A 94 0.18 -12.29 3.91
C THR A 94 -0.73 -12.35 5.13
N ASP A 95 -0.15 -12.59 6.29
CA ASP A 95 -0.85 -12.48 7.56
C ASP A 95 -0.84 -11.03 8.03
N GLN A 96 -1.87 -10.66 8.78
CA GLN A 96 -2.02 -9.31 9.28
C GLN A 96 -0.85 -8.85 10.17
N SER A 97 -0.15 -9.79 10.82
CA SER A 97 1.06 -9.52 11.59
C SER A 97 2.14 -8.79 10.76
N TYR A 98 2.33 -9.17 9.49
CA TYR A 98 3.30 -8.55 8.58
C TYR A 98 2.92 -7.12 8.17
N VAL A 99 1.63 -6.77 8.25
CA VAL A 99 1.13 -5.42 7.93
C VAL A 99 1.31 -4.44 9.10
N THR A 100 1.54 -4.96 10.32
CA THR A 100 1.72 -4.13 11.52
C THR A 100 2.92 -3.19 11.39
N ALA A 101 4.04 -3.68 10.83
CA ALA A 101 5.23 -2.86 10.61
C ALA A 101 4.96 -1.74 9.60
N ALA A 102 4.24 -2.06 8.52
CA ALA A 102 3.83 -1.08 7.51
C ALA A 102 2.98 0.04 8.12
N LEU A 103 2.01 -0.30 8.97
CA LEU A 103 1.17 0.69 9.67
C LEU A 103 1.98 1.59 10.61
N ALA A 104 2.92 1.02 11.35
CA ALA A 104 3.78 1.79 12.25
C ALA A 104 4.67 2.78 11.48
N GLN A 105 5.15 2.38 10.29
CA GLN A 105 5.97 3.22 9.41
C GLN A 105 5.15 4.30 8.71
N ILE A 106 3.92 3.98 8.32
CA ILE A 106 2.95 4.92 7.73
C ILE A 106 2.54 6.00 8.75
N GLY A 107 2.46 5.62 10.02
CA GLY A 107 1.90 6.45 11.09
C GLY A 107 0.38 6.28 11.13
N ILE A 108 -0.16 5.99 12.31
CA ILE A 108 -1.61 5.89 12.51
C ILE A 108 -2.20 7.28 12.27
N VAL A 109 -3.03 7.42 11.24
CA VAL A 109 -3.85 8.61 11.01
C VAL A 109 -5.16 8.39 11.75
N GLU A 110 -5.26 8.91 12.98
CA GLU A 110 -6.54 9.07 13.69
C GLU A 110 -7.44 10.12 13.02
#